data_AF-A0A1Q7APU7-F1
#
_entry.id   AF-A0A1Q7APU7-F1
#
_cell.length_a   1.000
_cell.length_b   1.000
_cell.length_c   1.000
_cell.angle_alpha   90.00
_cell.angle_beta   90.00
_cell.angle_gamma   90.00
#
_symmetry.space_group_name_H-M   'P 1'
#
loop_
_entity.id
_entity.type
_entity.pdbx_description
1 polymer ?
#
loop_
_entity_poly.entity_id
_entity_poly.type
_entity_poly.pdbx_seq_one_letter_code
_entity_poly.pdbx_strand_id
1 'polypeptide(L)'
;MWASLFDQGLYQQGSLGRTWEEGGTSFGKKEVGFVVFGTPHVALQVPKEQLDDVVIIPFPTIDPANGTDSVEAPIDGFVLPAKAKNKTGGKDLLKYIGTADAENTYLKTDPTNIAVNTAADTSGYSKLQKAAVELTSQAKHVSQYLDRDTRPDFAQTVMIKAFQSFIDKHSSSDIDALCSSIEDQKKSIFATPVS
;
A
#
# COMPACT_ATOMS: atom_id res chain seq x y z
N MET A 1 9.28 18.89 1.92
CA MET A 1 9.20 17.94 3.06
C MET A 1 9.99 16.65 2.81
N TRP A 2 9.73 15.89 1.73
CA TRP A 2 10.42 14.60 1.57
C TRP A 2 11.95 14.75 1.48
N ALA A 3 12.44 15.73 0.72
CA ALA A 3 13.88 16.03 0.60
C ALA A 3 14.51 16.27 1.98
N SER A 4 13.85 17.08 2.83
CA SER A 4 14.36 17.36 4.18
C SER A 4 14.44 16.11 5.08
N LEU A 5 13.67 15.06 4.82
CA LEU A 5 13.80 13.80 5.58
C LEU A 5 15.08 13.04 5.20
N PHE A 6 15.48 13.11 3.92
CA PHE A 6 16.79 12.60 3.46
C PHE A 6 17.94 13.44 4.00
N ASP A 7 17.84 14.78 3.94
CA ASP A 7 18.86 15.70 4.44
C ASP A 7 19.12 15.54 5.95
N GLN A 8 18.08 15.17 6.71
CA GLN A 8 18.19 14.88 8.15
C GLN A 8 18.74 13.47 8.46
N GLY A 9 19.01 12.66 7.45
CA GLY A 9 19.54 11.30 7.62
C GLY A 9 18.53 10.31 8.22
N LEU A 10 17.23 10.56 8.07
CA LEU A 10 16.18 9.71 8.64
C LEU A 10 15.91 8.43 7.82
N TYR A 11 16.44 8.35 6.59
CA TYR A 11 16.38 7.16 5.75
C TYR A 11 17.67 6.34 5.83
N GLN A 12 17.51 5.01 5.79
CA GLN A 12 18.63 4.08 5.71
C GLN A 12 19.41 4.28 4.40
N GLN A 13 20.71 4.57 4.51
CA GLN A 13 21.60 4.87 3.37
C GLN A 13 21.62 3.75 2.33
N GLY A 14 21.90 4.07 1.06
CA GLY A 14 22.02 3.07 -0.01
C GLY A 14 20.72 2.40 -0.44
N SER A 15 19.57 3.07 -0.27
CA SER A 15 18.25 2.52 -0.61
C SER A 15 18.09 2.16 -2.09
N LEU A 16 18.77 2.85 -3.03
CA LEU A 16 18.72 2.54 -4.46
C LEU A 16 19.35 1.18 -4.83
N GLY A 17 20.24 0.66 -3.99
CA GLY A 17 20.87 -0.65 -4.16
C GLY A 17 20.26 -1.75 -3.29
N ARG A 18 19.18 -1.44 -2.56
CA ARG A 18 18.56 -2.32 -1.57
C ARG A 18 17.21 -2.82 -2.08
N THR A 19 16.91 -4.10 -1.88
CA THR A 19 15.56 -4.62 -2.14
C THR A 19 14.61 -4.33 -0.97
N TRP A 20 13.30 -4.41 -1.21
CA TRP A 20 12.35 -4.22 -0.11
C TRP A 20 12.47 -5.34 0.94
N GLU A 21 12.83 -6.57 0.53
CA GLU A 21 13.07 -7.70 1.43
C GLU A 21 14.22 -7.41 2.39
N GLU A 22 15.33 -6.87 1.87
CA GLU A 22 16.48 -6.46 2.70
C GLU A 22 16.11 -5.33 3.66
N GLY A 23 15.27 -4.39 3.22
CA GLY A 23 14.70 -3.35 4.08
C GLY A 23 13.84 -3.91 5.21
N GLY A 24 12.94 -4.83 4.89
CA GLY A 24 12.10 -5.52 5.88
C GLY A 24 12.91 -6.41 6.82
N THR A 25 13.95 -7.08 6.31
CA THR A 25 14.89 -7.86 7.12
C THR A 25 15.64 -6.96 8.10
N SER A 26 16.06 -5.75 7.66
CA SER A 26 16.69 -4.77 8.56
C SER A 26 15.75 -4.39 9.71
N PHE A 27 14.45 -4.25 9.44
CA PHE A 27 13.44 -4.01 10.48
C PHE A 27 13.26 -5.20 11.42
N GLY A 28 13.15 -6.42 10.88
CA GLY A 28 13.09 -7.66 11.69
C GLY A 28 14.34 -7.90 12.54
N LYS A 29 15.50 -7.39 12.11
CA LYS A 29 16.76 -7.40 12.88
C LYS A 29 16.89 -6.23 13.87
N LYS A 30 15.90 -5.34 13.94
CA LYS A 30 15.90 -4.12 14.77
C LYS A 30 17.04 -3.14 14.41
N GLU A 31 17.50 -3.17 13.16
CA GLU A 31 18.52 -2.24 12.63
C GLU A 31 17.90 -0.90 12.19
N VAL A 32 16.61 -0.89 11.89
CA VAL A 32 15.81 0.32 11.62
C VAL A 32 14.59 0.35 12.53
N GLY A 33 14.16 1.55 12.95
CA GLY A 33 13.04 1.72 13.88
C GLY A 33 11.66 1.74 13.22
N PHE A 34 11.58 2.12 11.94
CA PHE A 34 10.32 2.24 11.20
C PHE A 34 10.48 1.72 9.77
N VAL A 35 9.40 1.16 9.23
CA VAL A 35 9.23 0.83 7.80
C VAL A 35 7.85 1.32 7.34
N VAL A 36 7.77 1.76 6.10
CA VAL A 36 6.50 2.13 5.45
C VAL A 36 6.17 1.04 4.45
N PHE A 37 5.55 -0.05 4.91
CA PHE A 37 5.21 -1.24 4.14
C PHE A 37 3.76 -1.65 4.36
N GLY A 38 3.20 -2.42 3.42
CA GLY A 38 1.95 -3.14 3.67
C GLY A 38 2.15 -4.25 4.72
N THR A 39 1.11 -4.56 5.50
CA THR A 39 1.15 -5.59 6.54
C THR A 39 1.65 -6.96 6.06
N PRO A 40 1.35 -7.44 4.83
CA PRO A 40 1.89 -8.72 4.36
C PRO A 40 3.42 -8.70 4.24
N HIS A 41 4.01 -7.58 3.79
CA HIS A 41 5.47 -7.46 3.64
C HIS A 41 6.17 -7.49 4.99
N VAL A 42 5.58 -6.87 6.03
CA VAL A 42 6.11 -6.95 7.39
C VAL A 42 6.02 -8.38 7.92
N ALA A 43 4.88 -9.04 7.74
CA ALA A 43 4.67 -10.42 8.19
C ALA A 43 5.60 -11.44 7.52
N LEU A 44 6.07 -11.15 6.29
CA LEU A 44 7.03 -11.98 5.56
C LEU A 44 8.48 -11.83 6.06
N GLN A 45 8.85 -10.66 6.56
CA GLN A 45 10.26 -10.32 6.86
C GLN A 45 10.59 -10.34 8.36
N VAL A 46 9.60 -10.10 9.22
CA VAL A 46 9.77 -10.12 10.67
C VAL A 46 9.59 -11.55 11.20
N PRO A 47 10.50 -12.08 12.05
CA PRO A 47 10.34 -13.39 12.66
C PRO A 47 9.01 -13.50 13.42
N LYS A 48 8.34 -14.65 13.32
CA LYS A 48 6.97 -14.83 13.82
C LYS A 48 6.84 -14.50 15.31
N GLU A 49 7.83 -14.86 16.10
CA GLU A 49 7.91 -14.60 17.53
C GLU A 49 8.07 -13.11 17.88
N GLN A 50 8.41 -12.27 16.90
CA GLN A 50 8.58 -10.81 17.06
C GLN A 50 7.39 -10.02 16.50
N LEU A 51 6.46 -10.64 15.77
CA LEU A 51 5.32 -9.93 15.18
C LEU A 51 4.42 -9.28 16.24
N ASP A 52 4.40 -9.84 17.44
CA ASP A 52 3.64 -9.31 18.58
C ASP A 52 4.22 -8.00 19.16
N ASP A 53 5.47 -7.66 18.81
CA ASP A 53 6.13 -6.39 19.16
C ASP A 53 5.92 -5.31 18.08
N VAL A 54 5.38 -5.67 16.91
CA VAL A 54 5.15 -4.73 15.82
C VAL A 54 3.90 -3.91 16.09
N VAL A 55 4.03 -2.59 15.98
CA VAL A 55 2.92 -1.64 16.05
C VAL A 55 2.75 -0.93 14.71
N ILE A 56 1.50 -0.62 14.37
CA ILE A 56 1.16 0.23 13.23
C ILE A 56 0.81 1.61 13.77
N ILE A 57 1.42 2.64 13.19
CA ILE A 57 1.07 4.03 13.45
C ILE A 57 0.74 4.72 12.12
N PRO A 58 -0.17 5.70 12.11
CA PRO A 58 -0.36 6.52 10.92
C PRO A 58 0.93 7.27 10.58
N PHE A 59 1.13 7.58 9.30
CA PHE A 59 2.19 8.51 8.91
C PHE A 59 1.93 9.86 9.61
N PRO A 60 2.97 10.53 10.15
CA PRO A 60 2.78 11.76 10.91
C PRO A 60 2.05 12.85 10.11
N THR A 61 1.26 13.68 10.80
CA THR A 61 0.59 14.84 10.17
C THR A 61 1.61 15.78 9.54
N ILE A 62 1.43 16.03 8.25
CA ILE A 62 2.23 16.97 7.46
C ILE A 62 1.51 18.32 7.36
N ASP A 63 0.24 18.25 7.00
CA ASP A 63 -0.66 19.40 6.84
C ASP A 63 -1.81 19.25 7.86
N PRO A 64 -1.95 20.16 8.84
CA PRO A 64 -3.03 20.13 9.81
C PRO A 64 -4.44 20.10 9.19
N ALA A 65 -4.61 20.59 7.96
CA ALA A 65 -5.89 20.54 7.26
C ALA A 65 -6.33 19.10 6.91
N ASN A 66 -5.37 18.18 6.74
CA ASN A 66 -5.60 16.78 6.37
C ASN A 66 -5.36 15.80 7.54
N GLY A 67 -4.62 16.22 8.59
CA GLY A 67 -4.38 15.38 9.76
C GLY A 67 -3.68 14.06 9.43
N THR A 68 -4.28 12.94 9.84
CA THR A 68 -3.86 11.57 9.48
C THR A 68 -5.03 10.76 8.93
N ASP A 69 -5.96 11.40 8.23
CA ASP A 69 -7.25 10.79 7.87
C ASP A 69 -7.22 9.99 6.55
N SER A 70 -6.04 9.79 5.98
CA SER A 70 -5.83 9.05 4.74
C SER A 70 -4.94 7.83 4.97
N VAL A 71 -5.31 6.69 4.39
CA VAL A 71 -4.52 5.45 4.44
C VAL A 71 -4.45 4.78 3.07
N GLU A 72 -3.28 4.22 2.76
CA GLU A 72 -3.13 3.29 1.64
C GLU A 72 -3.57 1.90 2.10
N ALA A 73 -4.73 1.44 1.62
CA ALA A 73 -5.22 0.09 1.89
C ALA A 73 -5.86 -0.48 0.62
N PRO A 74 -5.07 -1.15 -0.24
CA PRO A 74 -5.59 -1.80 -1.43
C PRO A 74 -6.69 -2.81 -1.08
N ILE A 75 -7.82 -2.71 -1.76
CA ILE A 75 -8.99 -3.55 -1.57
C ILE A 75 -9.15 -4.44 -2.80
N ASP A 76 -9.14 -5.75 -2.58
CA ASP A 76 -9.41 -6.72 -3.63
C ASP A 76 -10.89 -7.02 -3.73
N GLY A 77 -11.32 -7.47 -4.91
CA GLY A 77 -12.71 -7.73 -5.17
C GLY A 77 -12.94 -8.58 -6.41
N PHE A 78 -14.22 -8.89 -6.63
CA PHE A 78 -14.66 -9.74 -7.72
C PHE A 78 -15.67 -8.99 -8.57
N VAL A 79 -15.52 -9.10 -9.89
CA VAL A 79 -16.40 -8.46 -10.87
C VAL A 79 -17.05 -9.51 -11.76
N LEU A 80 -18.34 -9.31 -12.09
CA LEU A 80 -19.03 -10.12 -13.09
C LEU A 80 -18.86 -9.47 -14.47
N PRO A 81 -18.17 -10.12 -15.44
CA PRO A 81 -18.01 -9.55 -16.77
C PRO A 81 -19.36 -9.32 -17.45
N ALA A 82 -19.50 -8.18 -18.13
CA ALA A 82 -20.75 -7.82 -18.83
C ALA A 82 -21.20 -8.86 -19.87
N LYS A 83 -20.23 -9.58 -20.47
CA LYS A 83 -20.41 -10.63 -21.48
C LYS A 83 -20.44 -12.05 -20.90
N ALA A 84 -20.55 -12.21 -19.57
CA ALA A 84 -20.63 -13.54 -18.95
C ALA A 84 -21.81 -14.35 -19.52
N LYS A 85 -21.55 -15.60 -19.91
CA LYS A 85 -22.56 -16.51 -20.48
C LYS A 85 -23.63 -16.89 -19.45
N ASN A 86 -23.23 -17.13 -18.19
CA ASN A 86 -24.12 -17.47 -17.09
C ASN A 86 -24.16 -16.33 -16.05
N LYS A 87 -24.96 -15.29 -16.32
CA LYS A 87 -25.08 -14.14 -15.40
C LYS A 87 -25.74 -14.49 -14.08
N THR A 88 -26.71 -15.40 -14.09
CA THR A 88 -27.43 -15.82 -12.87
C THR A 88 -26.47 -16.51 -11.91
N GLY A 89 -25.78 -17.56 -12.35
CA GLY A 89 -24.80 -18.26 -11.51
C GLY A 89 -23.64 -17.36 -11.08
N GLY A 90 -23.20 -16.44 -11.93
CA GLY A 90 -22.20 -15.44 -11.56
C GLY A 90 -22.66 -14.50 -10.43
N LYS A 91 -23.93 -14.05 -10.46
CA LYS A 91 -24.51 -13.25 -9.38
C LYS A 91 -24.67 -14.05 -8.09
N ASP A 92 -25.10 -15.31 -8.19
CA ASP A 92 -25.25 -16.20 -7.03
C ASP A 92 -23.88 -16.42 -6.35
N LEU A 93 -22.82 -16.62 -7.13
CA LEU A 93 -21.45 -16.71 -6.62
C LEU A 93 -21.00 -15.41 -5.94
N LEU A 94 -21.18 -14.26 -6.58
CA LEU A 94 -20.80 -12.97 -5.98
C LEU A 94 -21.58 -12.69 -4.68
N LYS A 95 -22.86 -13.08 -4.62
CA LYS A 95 -23.66 -12.96 -3.39
C LYS A 95 -23.08 -13.80 -2.26
N TYR A 96 -22.60 -15.01 -2.55
CA TYR A 96 -21.93 -15.84 -1.56
C TYR A 96 -20.58 -15.26 -1.14
N ILE A 97 -19.74 -14.83 -2.09
CA ILE A 97 -18.42 -14.25 -1.80
C ILE A 97 -18.52 -13.02 -0.91
N GLY A 98 -19.57 -12.20 -1.06
CA GLY A 98 -19.80 -11.03 -0.21
C GLY A 98 -20.30 -11.33 1.21
N THR A 99 -20.42 -12.60 1.61
CA THR A 99 -20.82 -12.98 2.98
C THR A 99 -19.63 -13.00 3.93
N ALA A 100 -19.91 -12.80 5.22
CA ALA A 100 -18.93 -12.97 6.30
C ALA A 100 -18.31 -14.38 6.27
N ASP A 101 -19.09 -15.43 6.01
CA ASP A 101 -18.58 -16.81 5.97
C ASP A 101 -17.54 -17.04 4.89
N ALA A 102 -17.73 -16.47 3.70
CA ALA A 102 -16.76 -16.56 2.62
C ALA A 102 -15.46 -15.83 2.97
N GLU A 103 -15.56 -14.62 3.51
CA GLU A 103 -14.40 -13.82 3.91
C GLU A 103 -13.65 -14.44 5.10
N ASN A 104 -14.37 -14.93 6.11
CA ASN A 104 -13.82 -15.69 7.24
C ASN A 104 -13.06 -16.94 6.76
N THR A 105 -13.54 -17.59 5.71
CA THR A 105 -12.86 -18.75 5.12
C THR A 105 -11.55 -18.34 4.46
N TYR A 106 -11.55 -17.23 3.71
CA TYR A 106 -10.35 -16.70 3.06
C TYR A 106 -9.29 -16.27 4.09
N LEU A 107 -9.67 -15.53 5.13
CA LEU A 107 -8.74 -15.01 6.14
C LEU A 107 -8.07 -16.09 7.00
N LYS A 108 -8.61 -17.31 7.04
CA LYS A 108 -7.91 -18.46 7.65
C LYS A 108 -6.69 -18.90 6.84
N THR A 109 -6.68 -18.63 5.54
CA THR A 109 -5.57 -18.98 4.63
C THR A 109 -4.50 -17.90 4.57
N ASP A 110 -4.90 -16.64 4.79
CA ASP A 110 -4.00 -15.49 4.81
C ASP A 110 -4.34 -14.56 5.99
N PRO A 111 -3.63 -14.71 7.13
CA PRO A 111 -3.85 -13.89 8.32
C PRO A 111 -3.12 -12.53 8.27
N THR A 112 -2.69 -12.08 7.08
CA THR A 112 -2.05 -10.76 6.90
C THR A 112 -3.01 -9.70 6.35
N ASN A 113 -4.17 -10.14 5.84
CA ASN A 113 -5.28 -9.33 5.37
C ASN A 113 -6.33 -9.08 6.47
N ILE A 114 -7.18 -8.08 6.26
CA ILE A 114 -8.32 -7.76 7.13
C ILE A 114 -9.63 -7.83 6.34
N ALA A 115 -10.69 -8.27 7.01
CA ALA A 115 -12.03 -8.30 6.44
C ALA A 115 -12.58 -6.90 6.14
N VAL A 116 -13.34 -6.79 5.06
CA VAL A 116 -14.17 -5.64 4.70
C VAL A 116 -15.62 -5.83 5.17
N ASN A 117 -16.12 -7.07 5.26
CA ASN A 117 -17.45 -7.35 5.78
C ASN A 117 -17.51 -7.12 7.29
N THR A 118 -18.41 -6.25 7.74
CA THR A 118 -18.56 -5.88 9.15
C THR A 118 -19.10 -6.99 10.05
N ALA A 119 -19.62 -8.08 9.47
CA ALA A 119 -20.07 -9.27 10.18
C ALA A 119 -19.01 -10.40 10.18
N ALA A 120 -17.82 -10.18 9.61
CA ALA A 120 -16.72 -11.12 9.68
C ALA A 120 -16.31 -11.38 11.15
N ASP A 121 -15.90 -12.61 11.44
CA ASP A 121 -15.42 -13.01 12.77
C ASP A 121 -13.95 -12.60 12.89
N THR A 122 -13.73 -11.52 13.64
CA THR A 122 -12.39 -10.97 13.90
C THR A 122 -11.79 -11.45 15.22
N SER A 123 -12.45 -12.38 15.94
CA SER A 123 -11.98 -12.88 17.23
C SER A 123 -10.59 -13.54 17.13
N GLY A 124 -10.31 -14.19 16.00
CA GLY A 124 -9.04 -14.84 15.69
C GLY A 124 -7.94 -13.90 15.18
N TYR A 125 -8.19 -12.59 15.05
CA TYR A 125 -7.20 -11.67 14.49
C TYR A 125 -5.95 -11.58 15.37
N SER A 126 -4.80 -11.61 14.70
CA SER A 126 -3.50 -11.26 15.29
C SER A 126 -3.47 -9.82 15.79
N LYS A 127 -2.48 -9.47 16.62
CA LYS A 127 -2.25 -8.08 17.04
C LYS A 127 -2.06 -7.15 15.84
N LEU A 128 -1.31 -7.60 14.82
CA LEU A 128 -1.06 -6.85 13.60
C LEU A 128 -2.37 -6.56 12.82
N GLN A 129 -3.23 -7.56 12.66
CA GLN A 129 -4.54 -7.37 12.00
C GLN A 129 -5.43 -6.41 12.79
N LYS A 130 -5.46 -6.50 14.12
CA LYS A 130 -6.23 -5.58 14.97
C LYS A 130 -5.73 -4.13 14.84
N ALA A 131 -4.41 -3.93 14.81
CA ALA A 131 -3.82 -2.62 14.58
C ALA A 131 -4.15 -2.08 13.17
N ALA A 132 -4.18 -2.95 12.16
CA ALA A 132 -4.58 -2.57 10.80
C ALA A 132 -6.06 -2.16 10.73
N VAL A 133 -6.96 -2.91 11.39
CA VAL A 133 -8.37 -2.52 11.54
C VAL A 133 -8.51 -1.18 12.25
N GLU A 134 -7.78 -0.96 13.33
CA GLU A 134 -7.83 0.31 14.07
C GLU A 134 -7.42 1.48 13.16
N LEU A 135 -6.26 1.39 12.51
CA LEU A 135 -5.78 2.42 11.57
C LEU A 135 -6.79 2.69 10.45
N THR A 136 -7.26 1.64 9.78
CA THR A 136 -8.16 1.77 8.63
C THR A 136 -9.55 2.28 9.03
N SER A 137 -10.05 1.92 10.21
CA SER A 137 -11.35 2.40 10.72
C SER A 137 -11.38 3.89 11.03
N GLN A 138 -10.21 4.49 11.27
CA GLN A 138 -10.06 5.92 11.55
C GLN A 138 -9.86 6.76 10.27
N ALA A 139 -9.56 6.12 9.14
CA ALA A 139 -9.34 6.82 7.88
C ALA A 139 -10.67 7.29 7.28
N LYS A 140 -10.70 8.54 6.81
CA LYS A 140 -11.78 9.09 5.97
C LYS A 140 -11.56 8.78 4.49
N HIS A 141 -10.29 8.62 4.10
CA HIS A 141 -9.88 8.39 2.72
C HIS A 141 -9.04 7.12 2.65
N VAL A 142 -9.41 6.23 1.73
CA VAL A 142 -8.69 4.99 1.46
C VAL A 142 -8.28 4.98 0.00
N SER A 143 -6.98 5.07 -0.27
CA SER A 143 -6.37 4.91 -1.59
C SER A 143 -5.96 3.46 -1.84
N GLN A 144 -5.74 3.11 -3.11
CA GLN A 144 -5.50 1.74 -3.57
C GLN A 144 -4.03 1.48 -3.92
N TYR A 145 -3.12 2.37 -3.51
CA TYR A 145 -1.74 2.48 -3.97
C TYR A 145 -1.61 3.03 -5.40
N LEU A 146 -0.46 3.66 -5.67
CA LEU A 146 -0.23 4.43 -6.89
C LEU A 146 -0.46 3.62 -8.17
N ASP A 147 -0.07 2.35 -8.19
CA ASP A 147 -0.19 1.50 -9.38
C ASP A 147 -1.62 1.04 -9.69
N ARG A 148 -2.57 1.27 -8.77
CA ARG A 148 -4.02 1.04 -8.97
C ARG A 148 -4.81 2.34 -9.10
N ASP A 149 -4.34 3.42 -8.48
CA ASP A 149 -4.98 4.74 -8.56
C ASP A 149 -4.56 5.54 -9.80
N THR A 150 -3.53 5.08 -10.52
CA THR A 150 -3.14 5.62 -11.83
C THR A 150 -3.05 4.53 -12.89
N ARG A 151 -2.64 4.89 -14.11
CA ARG A 151 -2.39 3.88 -15.14
C ARG A 151 -1.13 3.07 -14.81
N PRO A 152 -1.18 1.73 -14.97
CA PRO A 152 -0.01 0.88 -14.71
C PRO A 152 1.23 1.26 -15.54
N ASP A 153 1.06 1.64 -16.82
CA ASP A 153 2.17 2.05 -17.68
C ASP A 153 2.83 3.36 -17.20
N PHE A 154 2.06 4.29 -16.66
CA PHE A 154 2.58 5.50 -16.05
C PHE A 154 3.30 5.21 -14.72
N ALA A 155 2.68 4.44 -13.82
CA ALA A 155 3.29 4.07 -12.54
C ALA A 155 4.64 3.36 -12.75
N GLN A 156 4.66 2.33 -13.60
CA GLN A 156 5.80 1.45 -13.78
C GLN A 156 6.95 2.10 -14.55
N THR A 157 6.64 2.87 -15.60
CA THR A 157 7.68 3.36 -16.52
C THR A 157 8.16 4.77 -16.19
N VAL A 158 7.32 5.58 -15.54
CA VAL A 158 7.61 6.99 -15.20
C VAL A 158 7.83 7.13 -13.70
N MET A 159 6.84 6.80 -12.88
CA MET A 159 6.86 7.17 -11.45
C MET A 159 7.93 6.42 -10.66
N ILE A 160 8.14 5.11 -10.91
CA ILE A 160 9.23 4.36 -10.26
C ILE A 160 10.59 5.01 -10.51
N LYS A 161 10.90 5.35 -11.77
CA LYS A 161 12.18 5.99 -12.14
C LYS A 161 12.29 7.40 -11.57
N ALA A 162 11.16 8.10 -11.48
CA ALA A 162 11.12 9.43 -10.91
C ALA A 162 11.44 9.40 -9.41
N PHE A 163 10.83 8.49 -8.65
CA PHE A 163 11.16 8.31 -7.23
C PHE A 163 12.62 7.88 -7.03
N GLN A 164 13.15 6.99 -7.86
CA GLN A 164 14.56 6.62 -7.81
C GLN A 164 15.48 7.82 -8.07
N SER A 165 15.15 8.65 -9.07
CA SER A 165 15.90 9.86 -9.39
C SER A 165 15.84 10.89 -8.26
N PHE A 166 14.68 11.03 -7.60
CA PHE A 166 14.52 11.87 -6.42
C PHE A 166 15.38 11.39 -5.24
N ILE A 167 15.41 10.08 -4.99
CA ILE A 167 16.24 9.50 -3.94
C ILE A 167 17.73 9.74 -4.21
N ASP A 168 18.17 9.64 -5.47
CA ASP A 168 19.54 9.92 -5.89
C ASP A 168 19.90 11.41 -5.71
N LYS A 169 19.00 12.31 -6.13
CA LYS A 169 19.20 13.76 -6.04
C LYS A 169 17.88 14.53 -5.93
N HIS A 170 17.84 15.46 -5.00
CA HIS A 170 16.62 16.18 -4.62
C HIS A 170 16.88 17.66 -4.26
N SER A 171 17.80 18.32 -4.97
CA SER A 171 17.87 19.79 -4.93
C SER A 171 16.56 20.40 -5.46
N SER A 172 16.23 21.65 -5.11
CA SER A 172 15.03 22.31 -5.64
C SER A 172 14.98 22.29 -7.17
N SER A 173 16.10 22.54 -7.85
CA SER A 173 16.18 22.48 -9.31
C SER A 173 16.01 21.07 -9.87
N ASP A 174 16.50 20.03 -9.18
CA ASP A 174 16.28 18.63 -9.59
C ASP A 174 14.80 18.27 -9.46
N ILE A 175 14.14 18.70 -8.38
CA ILE A 175 12.71 18.46 -8.14
C ILE A 175 11.87 19.15 -9.21
N ASP A 176 12.15 20.42 -9.54
CA ASP A 176 11.41 21.15 -10.56
C ASP A 176 11.56 20.51 -11.95
N ALA A 177 12.79 20.11 -12.31
CA ALA A 177 13.06 19.40 -13.56
C ALA A 177 12.37 18.03 -13.60
N LEU A 178 12.37 17.31 -12.48
CA LEU A 178 11.71 16.01 -12.35
C LEU A 178 10.19 16.14 -12.52
N CYS A 179 9.56 17.09 -11.83
CA CYS A 179 8.14 17.38 -11.96
C CYS A 179 7.75 17.73 -13.39
N SER A 180 8.57 18.55 -14.07
CA SER A 180 8.36 18.90 -15.49
C SER A 180 8.42 17.67 -16.39
N SER A 181 9.41 16.80 -16.16
CA SER A 181 9.56 15.54 -16.92
C SER A 181 8.41 14.56 -16.70
N ILE A 182 7.92 14.43 -15.45
CA ILE A 182 6.75 13.61 -15.14
C ILE A 182 5.52 14.13 -15.89
N GLU A 183 5.29 15.45 -15.89
CA GLU A 183 4.15 16.06 -16.56
C GLU A 183 4.16 15.82 -18.08
N ASP A 184 5.32 15.96 -18.72
CA ASP A 184 5.42 15.74 -20.16
C ASP A 184 5.23 14.26 -20.55
N GLN A 185 5.76 13.33 -19.76
CA GLN A 185 5.51 11.90 -19.96
C GLN A 185 4.05 11.53 -19.71
N LYS A 186 3.42 12.13 -18.69
CA LYS A 186 1.98 11.98 -18.42
C LYS A 186 1.15 12.40 -19.62
N LYS A 187 1.41 13.58 -20.22
CA LYS A 187 0.68 14.05 -21.41
C LYS A 187 0.74 13.05 -22.57
N SER A 188 1.91 12.46 -22.80
CA SER A 188 2.11 11.45 -23.86
C SER A 188 1.33 10.17 -23.57
N ILE A 189 1.49 9.60 -22.37
CA ILE A 189 0.86 8.32 -21.99
C ILE A 189 -0.66 8.44 -21.98
N PHE A 190 -1.18 9.49 -21.34
CA PHE A 190 -2.62 9.68 -21.17
C PHE A 190 -3.35 10.18 -22.42
N ALA A 191 -2.63 10.57 -23.49
CA ALA A 191 -3.26 10.90 -24.77
C ALA A 191 -3.86 9.68 -25.48
N THR A 192 -3.45 8.46 -25.13
CA THR A 192 -3.94 7.22 -25.76
C THR A 192 -4.69 6.35 -24.75
N PRO A 193 -5.86 5.79 -25.05
CA PRO A 193 -6.55 4.86 -24.14
C PRO A 193 -5.69 3.63 -23.81
N VAL A 194 -5.93 3.02 -22.65
CA VAL A 194 -5.39 1.68 -22.36
C VAL A 194 -6.18 0.67 -23.19
N SER A 195 -5.48 -0.10 -24.01
CA SER A 195 -6.07 -1.15 -24.88
C SER A 195 -6.53 -2.38 -24.11
#